data_AF-A0A9X4BUU4-F1
#
_entry.id   AF-A0A9X4BUU4-F1
#
_cell.length_a   1.000
_cell.length_b   1.000
_cell.length_c   1.000
_cell.angle_alpha   90.00
_cell.angle_beta   90.00
_cell.angle_gamma   90.00
#
_symmetry.space_group_name_H-M   'P 1'
#
loop_
_entity.id
_entity.type
_entity.pdbx_description
1 polymer ?
#
loop_
_entity_poly.entity_id
_entity_poly.type
_entity_poly.pdbx_seq_one_letter_code
_entity_poly.pdbx_strand_id
1 'polypeptide(L)'
;MYYAVSDGKEINSYGFAPSEHGESSGPGKIFKDDVRNYKDPYYSRTMEIDQSQYEKLKEFGKSPAKHGFDMEYGGASNSCIDFTWGALNYAGLHRTTKQGVDKDFEGALKPVGNIDEIKSIHAPMPNSGLNKEHSNPKPDQLWWQKAIGEVQLPGNQASPGGANAMAAHPQPHDPLHQQAEEAVRRLEQGLGREYDDSSARLAASSAYLAKENGLSRIDHVVLSENYKSVRQGENLFVVEGALNDPAHKMAHMKTNDAIAQPVEQSLAQLQSLGETQRQQQSQQQEQQRDQSITPPPRMV
;
A
#
# COMPACT_ATOMS: atom_id res chain seq x y z
N MET A 1 -10.01 -8.62 5.61
CA MET A 1 -9.91 -9.64 6.67
C MET A 1 -10.56 -9.08 7.92
N TYR A 2 -11.28 -9.91 8.67
CA TYR A 2 -11.94 -9.51 9.90
C TYR A 2 -11.99 -10.72 10.84
N TYR A 3 -12.31 -10.51 12.10
CA TYR A 3 -12.61 -11.59 13.03
C TYR A 3 -13.92 -11.32 13.77
N ALA A 4 -14.51 -12.39 14.31
CA ALA A 4 -15.66 -12.30 15.18
C ALA A 4 -15.48 -13.23 16.38
N VAL A 5 -16.05 -12.84 17.51
CA VAL A 5 -16.05 -13.61 18.76
C VAL A 5 -17.46 -13.77 19.28
N SER A 6 -17.77 -14.95 19.80
CA SER A 6 -19.10 -15.34 20.26
C SER A 6 -19.03 -16.10 21.57
N ASP A 7 -19.97 -15.83 22.47
CA ASP A 7 -20.21 -16.60 23.71
C ASP A 7 -21.44 -17.53 23.58
N GLY A 8 -21.95 -17.71 22.36
CA GLY A 8 -23.15 -18.49 22.07
C GLY A 8 -24.47 -17.72 22.23
N LYS A 9 -24.44 -16.49 22.78
CA LYS A 9 -25.61 -15.59 22.85
C LYS A 9 -25.42 -14.37 21.97
N GLU A 10 -24.25 -13.77 22.02
CA GLU A 10 -23.90 -12.56 21.28
C GLU A 10 -22.70 -12.81 20.37
N ILE A 11 -22.71 -12.20 19.18
CA ILE A 11 -21.59 -12.21 18.23
C ILE A 11 -21.09 -10.78 18.09
N ASN A 12 -19.81 -10.56 18.35
CA ASN A 12 -19.14 -9.29 18.15
C ASN A 12 -18.16 -9.42 16.98
N SER A 13 -18.35 -8.62 15.93
CA SER A 13 -17.46 -8.57 14.76
C SER A 13 -16.52 -7.37 14.85
N TYR A 14 -15.31 -7.52 14.32
CA TYR A 14 -14.34 -6.44 14.21
C TYR A 14 -13.55 -6.55 12.91
N GLY A 15 -13.58 -5.50 12.11
CA GLY A 15 -12.67 -5.29 10.99
C GLY A 15 -12.20 -3.85 10.94
N PHE A 16 -11.21 -3.59 10.09
CA PHE A 16 -10.54 -2.31 10.00
C PHE A 16 -10.42 -1.88 8.54
N ALA A 17 -10.91 -0.68 8.25
CA ALA A 17 -10.92 -0.06 6.92
C ALA A 17 -10.84 1.47 7.07
N PRO A 18 -10.60 2.22 5.99
CA PRO A 18 -10.66 3.68 6.02
C PRO A 18 -12.02 4.18 6.53
N SER A 19 -12.00 5.33 7.21
CA SER A 19 -13.21 5.98 7.69
C SER A 19 -14.09 6.44 6.54
N GLU A 20 -13.50 6.92 5.46
CA GLU A 20 -14.19 7.28 4.23
C GLU A 20 -14.19 6.11 3.24
N HIS A 21 -15.34 5.82 2.66
CA HIS A 21 -15.48 4.67 1.78
C HIS A 21 -14.78 4.90 0.43
N GLY A 22 -13.93 3.97 0.02
CA GLY A 22 -13.20 4.04 -1.25
C GLY A 22 -11.83 4.72 -1.13
N GLU A 23 -11.49 5.28 0.03
CA GLU A 23 -10.12 5.68 0.29
C GLU A 23 -9.21 4.45 0.40
N SER A 24 -7.93 4.65 0.11
CA SER A 24 -6.91 3.60 0.18
C SER A 24 -5.91 3.83 1.33
N SER A 25 -5.99 4.99 1.97
CA SER A 25 -5.18 5.43 3.10
C SER A 25 -5.87 6.58 3.83
N GLY A 26 -5.58 6.77 5.12
CA GLY A 26 -6.13 7.86 5.94
C GLY A 26 -6.70 7.36 7.25
N PRO A 27 -7.46 8.18 8.00
CA PRO A 27 -7.97 7.80 9.31
C PRO A 27 -8.77 6.51 9.24
N GLY A 28 -8.30 5.48 9.92
CA GLY A 28 -8.94 4.17 9.95
C GLY A 28 -10.10 4.11 10.94
N LYS A 29 -11.03 3.21 10.67
CA LYS A 29 -12.21 2.97 11.50
C LYS A 29 -12.42 1.49 11.72
N ILE A 30 -12.86 1.17 12.93
CA ILE A 30 -13.28 -0.18 13.29
C ILE A 30 -14.74 -0.36 12.92
N PHE A 31 -15.02 -1.37 12.12
CA PHE A 31 -16.36 -1.75 11.72
C PHE A 31 -16.82 -2.94 12.57
N LYS A 32 -18.03 -2.82 13.13
CA LYS A 32 -18.64 -3.84 14.01
C LYS A 32 -19.67 -4.71 13.32
N ASP A 33 -19.95 -4.43 12.05
CA ASP A 33 -20.99 -5.08 11.25
C ASP A 33 -20.40 -5.97 10.14
N ASP A 34 -19.09 -6.27 10.15
CA ASP A 34 -18.45 -6.99 9.05
C ASP A 34 -18.99 -8.42 8.86
N VAL A 35 -19.41 -9.12 9.93
CA VAL A 35 -20.16 -10.38 9.83
C VAL A 35 -21.46 -10.25 9.00
N ARG A 36 -22.08 -9.06 8.95
CA ARG A 36 -23.29 -8.80 8.16
C ARG A 36 -22.98 -8.37 6.71
N ASN A 37 -21.81 -7.76 6.50
CA ASN A 37 -21.39 -7.20 5.21
C ASN A 37 -20.60 -8.20 4.35
N TYR A 38 -19.81 -9.09 4.96
CA TYR A 38 -19.06 -10.15 4.28
C TYR A 38 -19.82 -11.48 4.39
N LYS A 39 -20.87 -11.63 3.58
CA LYS A 39 -21.77 -12.79 3.64
C LYS A 39 -21.10 -14.11 3.25
N ASP A 40 -20.13 -14.07 2.34
CA ASP A 40 -19.44 -15.25 1.80
C ASP A 40 -17.92 -15.03 1.71
N PRO A 41 -17.19 -15.04 2.83
CA PRO A 41 -15.74 -14.95 2.77
C PRO A 41 -15.18 -16.15 2.00
N TYR A 42 -14.14 -15.92 1.19
CA TYR A 42 -13.48 -16.99 0.43
C TYR A 42 -13.01 -18.15 1.33
N TYR A 43 -12.55 -17.82 2.54
CA TYR A 43 -12.18 -18.78 3.57
C TYR A 43 -12.64 -18.28 4.94
N SER A 44 -13.14 -19.17 5.78
CA SER A 44 -13.40 -18.91 7.19
C SER A 44 -12.96 -20.08 8.07
N ARG A 45 -12.49 -19.76 9.27
CA ARG A 45 -12.09 -20.72 10.30
C ARG A 45 -12.70 -20.32 11.62
N THR A 46 -13.38 -21.26 12.25
CA THR A 46 -13.91 -21.15 13.62
C THR A 46 -13.03 -22.00 14.53
N MET A 47 -12.58 -21.41 15.64
CA MET A 47 -11.82 -22.09 16.68
C MET A 47 -12.51 -21.84 18.03
N GLU A 48 -12.67 -22.88 18.84
CA GLU A 48 -13.00 -22.69 20.24
C GLU A 48 -11.78 -22.11 20.98
N ILE A 49 -12.04 -21.06 21.74
CA ILE A 49 -11.07 -20.29 22.50
C ILE A 49 -11.48 -20.26 23.96
N ASP A 50 -10.53 -20.00 24.86
CA ASP A 50 -10.84 -19.82 26.27
C ASP A 50 -11.38 -18.41 26.59
N GLN A 51 -11.88 -18.22 27.81
CA GLN A 51 -12.43 -16.93 28.26
C GLN A 51 -11.42 -15.78 28.17
N SER A 52 -10.14 -16.04 28.47
CA SER A 52 -9.08 -15.02 28.43
C SER A 52 -8.84 -14.54 27.01
N GLN A 53 -8.77 -15.48 26.05
CA GLN A 53 -8.65 -15.19 24.62
C GLN A 53 -9.88 -14.41 24.11
N TYR A 54 -11.09 -14.81 24.51
CA TYR A 54 -12.33 -14.12 24.14
C TYR A 54 -12.32 -12.65 24.61
N GLU A 55 -11.96 -12.38 25.86
CA GLU A 55 -11.92 -11.01 26.37
C GLU A 55 -10.83 -10.17 25.70
N LYS A 56 -9.63 -10.73 25.49
CA LYS A 56 -8.54 -10.02 24.79
C LYS A 56 -8.91 -9.63 23.36
N LEU A 57 -9.56 -10.52 22.62
CA LEU A 57 -10.05 -10.24 21.28
C LEU A 57 -11.12 -9.14 21.27
N LYS A 58 -12.01 -9.11 22.28
CA LYS A 58 -12.99 -8.01 22.43
C LYS A 58 -12.34 -6.70 22.83
N GLU A 59 -11.35 -6.73 23.70
CA GLU A 59 -10.62 -5.56 24.17
C GLU A 59 -9.88 -4.90 23.02
N PHE A 60 -9.07 -5.67 22.28
CA PHE A 60 -8.37 -5.20 21.09
C PHE A 60 -9.35 -4.65 20.05
N GLY A 61 -10.43 -5.38 19.76
CA GLY A 61 -11.43 -4.94 18.78
C GLY A 61 -12.14 -3.64 19.16
N LYS A 62 -12.23 -3.30 20.45
CA LYS A 62 -12.83 -2.04 20.91
C LYS A 62 -11.83 -0.90 20.99
N SER A 63 -10.55 -1.19 21.23
CA SER A 63 -9.56 -0.17 21.57
C SER A 63 -8.14 -0.58 21.14
N PRO A 64 -7.90 -0.86 19.85
CA PRO A 64 -6.64 -1.44 19.37
C PRO A 64 -5.46 -0.48 19.58
N ALA A 65 -5.70 0.84 19.52
CA ALA A 65 -4.69 1.88 19.81
C ALA A 65 -4.10 1.77 21.23
N LYS A 66 -4.87 1.31 22.22
CA LYS A 66 -4.34 1.08 23.58
C LYS A 66 -3.33 -0.06 23.64
N HIS A 67 -3.30 -0.89 22.61
CA HIS A 67 -2.44 -2.05 22.48
C HIS A 67 -1.37 -1.84 21.39
N GLY A 68 -1.09 -0.58 21.01
CA GLY A 68 -0.02 -0.23 20.09
C GLY A 68 -0.35 -0.39 18.61
N PHE A 69 -1.62 -0.63 18.26
CA PHE A 69 -2.05 -0.64 16.86
C PHE A 69 -2.20 0.78 16.33
N ASP A 70 -1.66 1.04 15.14
CA ASP A 70 -1.80 2.32 14.46
C ASP A 70 -3.21 2.45 13.87
N MET A 71 -3.89 3.57 14.12
CA MET A 71 -5.25 3.80 13.62
C MET A 71 -5.28 4.49 12.27
N GLU A 72 -4.13 4.82 11.68
CA GLU A 72 -4.05 5.26 10.28
C GLU A 72 -4.10 4.06 9.34
N TYR A 73 -5.13 3.99 8.50
CA TYR A 73 -5.23 2.95 7.49
C TYR A 73 -4.22 3.21 6.36
N GLY A 74 -3.57 2.15 5.91
CA GLY A 74 -2.78 2.13 4.69
C GLY A 74 -2.94 0.78 4.01
N GLY A 75 -3.54 0.75 2.82
CA GLY A 75 -3.89 -0.52 2.14
C GLY A 75 -2.72 -1.48 1.89
N ALA A 76 -1.48 -0.99 1.89
CA ALA A 76 -0.26 -1.77 1.67
C ALA A 76 0.62 -1.97 2.93
N SER A 77 0.29 -1.32 4.06
CA SER A 77 1.20 -1.13 5.21
C SER A 77 0.51 -1.24 6.57
N ASN A 78 -0.76 -0.87 6.69
CA ASN A 78 -1.57 -1.04 7.89
C ASN A 78 -3.05 -1.24 7.50
N SER A 79 -3.40 -2.49 7.27
CA SER A 79 -4.63 -2.90 6.61
C SER A 79 -5.52 -3.74 7.54
N CYS A 80 -6.65 -4.18 6.98
CA CYS A 80 -7.53 -5.16 7.63
C CYS A 80 -6.83 -6.47 8.04
N ILE A 81 -5.71 -6.80 7.38
CA ILE A 81 -4.89 -8.00 7.68
C ILE A 81 -4.10 -7.76 8.97
N ASP A 82 -3.36 -6.66 9.02
CA ASP A 82 -2.53 -6.26 10.16
C ASP A 82 -3.37 -6.09 11.42
N PHE A 83 -4.56 -5.50 11.29
CA PHE A 83 -5.52 -5.42 12.38
C PHE A 83 -5.92 -6.79 12.94
N THR A 84 -6.21 -7.75 12.04
CA THR A 84 -6.66 -9.07 12.47
C THR A 84 -5.52 -9.86 13.10
N TRP A 85 -4.30 -9.80 12.56
CA TRP A 85 -3.13 -10.44 13.19
C TRP A 85 -2.72 -9.77 14.49
N GLY A 86 -2.82 -8.44 14.59
CA GLY A 86 -2.62 -7.72 15.85
C GLY A 86 -3.56 -8.24 16.95
N ALA A 87 -4.84 -8.45 16.63
CA ALA A 87 -5.80 -9.02 17.55
C ALA A 87 -5.46 -10.47 17.96
N LEU A 88 -5.12 -11.31 16.98
CA LEU A 88 -4.74 -12.71 17.20
C LEU A 88 -3.49 -12.82 18.08
N ASN A 89 -2.45 -12.06 17.78
CA ASN A 89 -1.20 -12.03 18.55
C ASN A 89 -1.42 -11.51 19.97
N TYR A 90 -2.23 -10.45 20.15
CA TYR A 90 -2.60 -9.96 21.48
C TYR A 90 -3.33 -11.03 22.31
N ALA A 91 -4.20 -11.82 21.66
CA ALA A 91 -4.90 -12.94 22.27
C ALA A 91 -4.02 -14.19 22.50
N GLY A 92 -2.78 -14.21 22.01
CA GLY A 92 -1.90 -15.38 22.10
C GLY A 92 -2.21 -16.48 21.08
N LEU A 93 -2.94 -16.13 20.02
CA LEU A 93 -3.27 -17.02 18.90
C LEU A 93 -2.23 -16.80 17.80
N HIS A 94 -1.20 -17.64 17.80
CA HIS A 94 -0.04 -17.49 16.94
C HIS A 94 0.00 -18.54 15.84
N ARG A 95 0.58 -18.16 14.69
CA ARG A 95 0.83 -19.10 13.61
C ARG A 95 1.94 -20.09 13.99
N THR A 96 1.98 -21.22 13.30
CA THR A 96 3.03 -22.23 13.49
C THR A 96 3.79 -22.44 12.18
N THR A 97 5.11 -22.28 12.23
CA THR A 97 6.00 -22.55 11.10
C THR A 97 6.83 -23.81 11.36
N LYS A 98 7.64 -24.23 10.38
CA LYS A 98 8.63 -25.31 10.57
C LYS A 98 9.65 -25.00 11.68
N GLN A 99 9.82 -23.72 12.04
CA GLN A 99 10.76 -23.26 13.07
C GLN A 99 10.09 -23.13 14.45
N GLY A 100 8.78 -23.40 14.55
CA GLY A 100 8.02 -23.33 15.80
C GLY A 100 6.92 -22.28 15.76
N VAL A 101 6.48 -21.84 16.94
CA VAL A 101 5.46 -20.80 17.09
C VAL A 101 6.05 -19.45 16.73
N ASP A 102 5.45 -18.77 15.76
CA ASP A 102 5.84 -17.43 15.35
C ASP A 102 4.85 -16.40 15.90
N LYS A 103 5.35 -15.55 16.79
CA LYS A 103 4.57 -14.56 17.54
C LYS A 103 4.57 -13.18 16.90
N ASP A 104 5.47 -12.97 15.94
CA ASP A 104 5.78 -11.66 15.37
C ASP A 104 5.20 -11.52 13.95
N PHE A 105 4.43 -12.51 13.48
CA PHE A 105 3.76 -12.45 12.20
C PHE A 105 2.57 -11.49 12.23
N GLU A 106 2.68 -10.40 11.49
CA GLU A 106 1.64 -9.36 11.37
C GLU A 106 0.76 -9.54 10.12
N GLY A 107 1.06 -10.54 9.28
CA GLY A 107 0.25 -10.93 8.14
C GLY A 107 0.96 -10.86 6.80
N ALA A 108 0.44 -11.60 5.82
CA ALA A 108 0.89 -11.50 4.44
C ALA A 108 0.17 -10.33 3.75
N LEU A 109 0.82 -9.68 2.78
CA LEU A 109 0.29 -8.48 2.12
C LEU A 109 -1.06 -8.72 1.39
N LYS A 110 -1.37 -9.96 0.98
CA LYS A 110 -2.68 -10.34 0.38
C LYS A 110 -3.59 -11.04 1.37
N PRO A 111 -4.91 -10.77 1.39
CA PRO A 111 -5.86 -11.54 2.20
C PRO A 111 -5.82 -13.05 1.92
N VAL A 112 -5.71 -13.44 0.64
CA VAL A 112 -5.64 -14.87 0.24
C VAL A 112 -4.32 -15.52 0.67
N GLY A 113 -3.23 -14.75 0.76
CA GLY A 113 -1.93 -15.22 1.24
C GLY A 113 -1.90 -15.53 2.74
N ASN A 114 -2.94 -15.17 3.48
CA ASN A 114 -3.05 -15.44 4.91
C ASN A 114 -3.78 -16.76 5.23
N ILE A 115 -4.33 -17.48 4.24
CA ILE A 115 -5.15 -18.68 4.51
C ILE A 115 -4.33 -19.79 5.17
N ASP A 116 -3.19 -20.14 4.58
CA ASP A 116 -2.33 -21.20 5.13
C ASP A 116 -1.73 -20.78 6.48
N GLU A 117 -1.50 -19.48 6.67
CA GLU A 117 -1.04 -18.90 7.93
C GLU A 117 -2.10 -19.02 9.02
N ILE A 118 -3.36 -18.70 8.71
CA ILE A 118 -4.50 -18.86 9.63
C ILE A 118 -4.75 -20.33 9.94
N LYS A 119 -4.60 -21.25 8.96
CA LYS A 119 -4.71 -22.70 9.18
C LYS A 119 -3.62 -23.23 10.12
N SER A 120 -2.44 -22.62 10.11
CA SER A 120 -1.32 -23.05 10.94
C SER A 120 -1.47 -22.70 12.43
N ILE A 121 -2.43 -21.85 12.80
CA ILE A 121 -2.73 -21.54 14.20
C ILE A 121 -3.24 -22.81 14.88
N HIS A 122 -2.61 -23.19 15.99
CA HIS A 122 -3.10 -24.33 16.77
C HIS A 122 -4.41 -23.95 17.48
N ALA A 123 -5.45 -24.77 17.32
CA ALA A 123 -6.71 -24.55 18.02
C ALA A 123 -6.47 -24.72 19.54
N PRO A 124 -6.81 -23.73 20.38
CA PRO A 124 -6.61 -23.82 21.84
C PRO A 124 -7.31 -25.04 22.45
N MET A 125 -8.48 -25.39 21.92
CA MET A 125 -9.24 -26.60 22.25
C MET A 125 -9.29 -27.53 21.03
N PRO A 126 -8.25 -28.34 20.76
CA PRO A 126 -8.10 -29.05 19.48
C PRO A 126 -9.21 -30.08 19.21
N ASN A 127 -9.76 -30.70 20.27
CA ASN A 127 -10.81 -31.71 20.17
C ASN A 127 -12.23 -31.13 20.22
N SER A 128 -12.38 -29.81 20.15
CA SER A 128 -13.68 -29.16 20.17
C SER A 128 -14.51 -29.48 18.92
N GLY A 129 -15.78 -29.84 19.11
CA GLY A 129 -16.75 -29.95 18.02
C GLY A 129 -17.19 -28.61 17.42
N LEU A 130 -16.76 -27.48 18.00
CA LEU A 130 -17.01 -26.13 17.47
C LEU A 130 -15.98 -25.72 16.42
N ASN A 131 -14.83 -26.38 16.38
CA ASN A 131 -13.79 -26.10 15.39
C ASN A 131 -14.30 -26.45 14.00
N LYS A 132 -14.30 -25.47 13.09
CA LYS A 132 -14.80 -25.62 11.71
C LYS A 132 -13.95 -24.85 10.73
N GLU A 133 -13.81 -25.38 9.53
CA GLU A 133 -13.23 -24.68 8.40
C GLU A 133 -14.22 -24.72 7.25
N HIS A 134 -14.40 -23.59 6.58
CA HIS A 134 -15.25 -23.47 5.41
C HIS A 134 -14.53 -22.70 4.33
N SER A 135 -14.68 -23.13 3.08
CA SER A 135 -14.15 -22.44 1.91
C SER A 135 -15.27 -22.28 0.91
N ASN A 136 -15.48 -21.06 0.45
CA ASN A 136 -16.35 -20.78 -0.67
C ASN A 136 -15.54 -20.88 -1.96
N PRO A 137 -16.17 -21.16 -3.12
CA PRO A 137 -15.47 -21.02 -4.40
C PRO A 137 -14.89 -19.61 -4.50
N LYS A 138 -13.70 -19.48 -5.11
CA LYS A 138 -13.21 -18.14 -5.47
C LYS A 138 -14.32 -17.48 -6.29
N PRO A 139 -14.73 -16.24 -5.97
CA PRO A 139 -15.64 -15.55 -6.85
C PRO A 139 -15.03 -15.58 -8.25
N ASP A 140 -15.79 -16.04 -9.25
CA ASP A 140 -15.37 -15.92 -10.64
C ASP A 140 -14.95 -14.46 -10.85
N GLN A 141 -13.77 -14.25 -11.44
CA GLN A 141 -13.10 -12.96 -11.59
C GLN A 141 -13.88 -11.93 -12.44
N LEU A 142 -15.16 -12.18 -12.72
CA LEU A 142 -16.06 -11.39 -13.55
C LEU A 142 -17.37 -11.10 -12.80
N TRP A 143 -17.47 -10.07 -11.93
CA TRP A 143 -18.74 -9.29 -11.76
C TRP A 143 -18.80 -8.24 -10.62
N TRP A 144 -17.82 -8.10 -9.71
CA TRP A 144 -17.81 -6.95 -8.76
C TRP A 144 -16.88 -5.80 -9.21
N GLN A 145 -15.91 -6.06 -10.09
CA GLN A 145 -15.05 -5.05 -10.70
C GLN A 145 -15.75 -4.17 -11.76
N LYS A 146 -17.06 -4.37 -12.01
CA LYS A 146 -17.88 -3.52 -12.89
C LYS A 146 -18.99 -2.73 -12.17
N ALA A 147 -19.10 -2.79 -10.84
CA ALA A 147 -20.21 -2.15 -10.11
C ALA A 147 -19.86 -0.83 -9.39
N ILE A 148 -18.78 -0.14 -9.80
CA ILE A 148 -18.53 1.28 -9.47
C ILE A 148 -18.14 2.09 -10.72
N GLY A 149 -18.52 1.61 -11.89
CA GLY A 149 -18.53 2.38 -13.15
C GLY A 149 -19.90 2.20 -13.79
N GLU A 150 -20.60 3.28 -14.07
CA GLU A 150 -21.97 3.36 -14.63
C GLU A 150 -23.13 3.16 -13.62
N VAL A 151 -23.34 4.17 -12.76
CA VAL A 151 -24.72 4.68 -12.64
C VAL A 151 -24.92 5.70 -13.77
N GLN A 152 -25.44 5.20 -14.89
CA GLN A 152 -26.06 6.03 -15.91
C GLN A 152 -27.33 6.64 -15.30
N LEU A 153 -27.27 7.90 -14.87
CA LEU A 153 -28.49 8.68 -14.62
C LEU A 153 -29.16 8.98 -15.97
N PRO A 154 -30.45 8.66 -16.15
CA PRO A 154 -31.18 9.02 -17.36
C PRO A 154 -31.67 10.46 -17.26
N GLY A 155 -31.36 11.25 -18.29
CA GLY A 155 -32.17 12.41 -18.68
C GLY A 155 -31.62 13.79 -18.31
N ASN A 156 -30.92 14.43 -19.26
CA ASN A 156 -31.47 15.66 -19.84
C ASN A 156 -30.82 15.97 -21.19
N GLN A 157 -31.65 16.19 -22.20
CA GLN A 157 -31.27 16.46 -23.58
C GLN A 157 -30.88 17.92 -23.81
N ALA A 158 -29.85 18.07 -24.67
CA ALA A 158 -29.66 19.08 -25.71
C ALA A 158 -29.48 20.58 -25.35
N SER A 159 -28.32 21.14 -25.71
CA SER A 159 -28.17 21.83 -27.01
C SER A 159 -26.71 22.25 -27.30
N PRO A 160 -26.34 22.50 -28.58
CA PRO A 160 -24.97 22.41 -29.08
C PRO A 160 -24.30 23.78 -29.29
N GLY A 161 -22.98 23.83 -29.21
CA GLY A 161 -22.19 24.93 -29.78
C GLY A 161 -20.88 25.19 -29.06
N GLY A 162 -19.77 25.14 -29.81
CA GLY A 162 -18.49 25.68 -29.36
C GLY A 162 -17.30 24.78 -29.66
N ALA A 163 -16.92 24.71 -30.93
CA ALA A 163 -15.57 24.28 -31.28
C ALA A 163 -14.54 25.21 -30.62
N ASN A 164 -13.68 24.66 -29.77
CA ASN A 164 -12.34 25.18 -29.55
C ASN A 164 -11.45 24.05 -29.06
N ALA A 165 -10.91 23.30 -30.03
CA ALA A 165 -9.73 22.48 -29.83
C ALA A 165 -8.55 23.43 -29.61
N MET A 166 -8.31 23.81 -28.35
CA MET A 166 -7.01 24.32 -27.95
C MET A 166 -6.07 23.13 -27.88
N ALA A 167 -5.11 23.10 -28.80
CA ALA A 167 -3.99 22.16 -28.80
C ALA A 167 -3.30 22.19 -27.44
N ALA A 168 -3.56 21.16 -26.63
CA ALA A 168 -2.75 20.86 -25.47
C ALA A 168 -1.35 20.51 -25.98
N HIS A 169 -0.40 21.40 -25.74
CA HIS A 169 1.00 21.11 -25.94
C HIS A 169 1.34 19.91 -25.03
N PRO A 170 1.91 18.81 -25.54
CA PRO A 170 2.34 17.73 -24.66
C PRO A 170 3.42 18.31 -23.74
N GLN A 171 3.08 18.44 -22.45
CA GLN A 171 4.06 18.77 -21.43
C GLN A 171 5.11 17.65 -21.44
N PRO A 172 6.41 17.95 -21.52
CA PRO A 172 7.43 16.92 -21.42
C PRO A 172 7.38 16.32 -20.01
N HIS A 173 6.76 15.15 -19.88
CA HIS A 173 6.73 14.39 -18.64
C HIS A 173 8.16 13.94 -18.30
N ASP A 174 8.61 14.11 -17.05
CA ASP A 174 9.92 13.63 -16.61
C ASP A 174 9.94 12.09 -16.73
N PRO A 175 10.97 11.48 -17.36
CA PRO A 175 11.03 10.04 -17.59
C PRO A 175 10.98 9.22 -16.29
N LEU A 176 11.38 9.79 -15.15
CA LEU A 176 11.27 9.12 -13.87
C LEU A 176 9.83 8.76 -13.50
N HIS A 177 8.83 9.54 -13.96
CA HIS A 177 7.44 9.22 -13.67
C HIS A 177 7.02 7.91 -14.35
N GLN A 178 7.28 7.79 -15.66
CA GLN A 178 6.96 6.56 -16.39
C GLN A 178 7.73 5.34 -15.83
N GLN A 179 9.01 5.52 -15.51
CA GLN A 179 9.82 4.44 -14.92
C GLN A 179 9.30 4.02 -13.54
N ALA A 180 8.86 4.97 -12.72
CA ALA A 180 8.21 4.69 -11.45
C ALA A 180 6.90 3.91 -11.66
N GLU A 181 6.04 4.32 -12.59
CA GLU A 181 4.81 3.59 -12.90
C GLU A 181 5.10 2.14 -13.32
N GLU A 182 6.07 1.91 -14.20
CA GLU A 182 6.47 0.57 -14.62
C GLU A 182 7.05 -0.26 -13.48
N ALA A 183 7.86 0.36 -12.61
CA ALA A 183 8.41 -0.30 -11.43
C ALA A 183 7.34 -0.65 -10.40
N VAL A 184 6.39 0.25 -10.17
CA VAL A 184 5.25 0.01 -9.27
C VAL A 184 4.31 -1.04 -9.85
N ARG A 185 4.04 -1.06 -11.16
CA ARG A 185 3.26 -2.16 -11.78
C ARG A 185 3.92 -3.52 -11.55
N ARG A 186 5.25 -3.61 -11.66
CA ARG A 186 5.99 -4.85 -11.35
C ARG A 186 5.89 -5.21 -9.87
N LEU A 187 6.00 -4.23 -8.97
CA LEU A 187 5.78 -4.42 -7.55
C LEU A 187 4.37 -4.97 -7.29
N GLU A 188 3.32 -4.31 -7.79
CA GLU A 188 1.93 -4.74 -7.63
C GLU A 188 1.69 -6.15 -8.19
N GLN A 189 2.28 -6.48 -9.35
CA GLN A 189 2.22 -7.85 -9.90
C GLN A 189 2.90 -8.88 -9.00
N GLY A 190 4.05 -8.57 -8.42
CA GLY A 190 4.71 -9.40 -7.41
C GLY A 190 3.85 -9.56 -6.16
N LEU A 191 3.15 -8.49 -5.78
CA LEU A 191 2.11 -8.45 -4.77
C LEU A 191 0.75 -8.93 -5.30
N GLY A 192 0.70 -9.56 -6.48
CA GLY A 192 -0.46 -9.80 -7.37
C GLY A 192 -1.74 -9.06 -7.04
N ARG A 193 -1.64 -7.74 -7.10
CA ARG A 193 -2.70 -6.75 -7.15
C ARG A 193 -2.68 -6.08 -8.53
N GLU A 194 -3.82 -5.54 -8.92
CA GLU A 194 -3.90 -4.63 -10.06
C GLU A 194 -3.43 -3.24 -9.62
N TYR A 195 -2.99 -2.45 -10.58
CA TYR A 195 -2.58 -1.06 -10.35
C TYR A 195 -3.81 -0.19 -10.08
N ASP A 196 -3.84 0.47 -8.93
CA ASP A 196 -4.95 1.32 -8.47
C ASP A 196 -4.49 2.76 -8.13
N ASP A 197 -5.38 3.56 -7.54
CA ASP A 197 -5.09 4.96 -7.18
C ASP A 197 -3.96 5.08 -6.15
N SER A 198 -3.80 4.10 -5.25
CA SER A 198 -2.63 4.06 -4.36
C SER A 198 -1.36 3.77 -5.12
N SER A 199 -1.40 2.84 -6.08
CA SER A 199 -0.26 2.57 -6.96
C SER A 199 0.15 3.81 -7.75
N ALA A 200 -0.82 4.65 -8.17
CA ALA A 200 -0.57 5.94 -8.82
C ALA A 200 0.16 6.93 -7.89
N ARG A 201 -0.33 7.09 -6.66
CA ARG A 201 0.32 7.95 -5.64
C ARG A 201 1.73 7.45 -5.31
N LEU A 202 1.88 6.14 -5.12
CA LEU A 202 3.16 5.48 -4.85
C LEU A 202 4.16 5.74 -6.00
N ALA A 203 3.72 5.62 -7.25
CA ALA A 203 4.55 5.87 -8.43
C ALA A 203 4.98 7.35 -8.53
N ALA A 204 4.03 8.29 -8.39
CA ALA A 204 4.32 9.71 -8.45
C ALA A 204 5.27 10.16 -7.34
N SER A 205 5.05 9.70 -6.10
CA SER A 205 5.93 9.97 -4.95
C SER A 205 7.30 9.32 -5.12
N SER A 206 7.39 8.13 -5.71
CA SER A 206 8.66 7.48 -6.05
C SER A 206 9.48 8.28 -7.07
N ALA A 207 8.82 8.81 -8.10
CA ALA A 207 9.46 9.62 -9.13
C ALA A 207 10.03 10.92 -8.54
N TYR A 208 9.25 11.60 -7.70
CA TYR A 208 9.70 12.76 -6.95
C TYR A 208 10.90 12.42 -6.05
N LEU A 209 10.77 11.38 -5.22
CA LEU A 209 11.82 10.94 -4.30
C LEU A 209 13.14 10.62 -5.03
N ALA A 210 13.06 9.92 -6.17
CA ALA A 210 14.22 9.62 -7.00
C ALA A 210 14.93 10.91 -7.45
N LYS A 211 14.17 11.87 -7.99
CA LYS A 211 14.72 13.14 -8.49
C LYS A 211 15.36 13.96 -7.37
N GLU A 212 14.68 14.05 -6.22
CA GLU A 212 15.13 14.75 -5.02
C GLU A 212 16.46 14.19 -4.50
N ASN A 213 16.65 12.88 -4.60
CA ASN A 213 17.86 12.19 -4.15
C ASN A 213 18.90 12.01 -5.27
N GLY A 214 18.74 12.68 -6.41
CA GLY A 214 19.71 12.69 -7.50
C GLY A 214 19.80 11.36 -8.27
N LEU A 215 18.78 10.51 -8.20
CA LEU A 215 18.66 9.37 -9.10
C LEU A 215 18.30 9.87 -10.50
N SER A 216 18.93 9.26 -11.49
CA SER A 216 18.79 9.58 -12.91
C SER A 216 17.83 8.65 -13.64
N ARG A 217 17.56 7.47 -13.05
CA ARG A 217 16.55 6.50 -13.51
C ARG A 217 16.01 5.69 -12.34
N ILE A 218 14.90 5.01 -12.56
CA ILE A 218 14.29 4.06 -11.61
C ILE A 218 14.26 2.69 -12.24
N ASP A 219 15.07 1.77 -11.70
CA ASP A 219 15.10 0.38 -12.15
C ASP A 219 14.15 -0.48 -11.30
N HIS A 220 14.05 -0.18 -9.99
CA HIS A 220 13.18 -0.90 -9.06
C HIS A 220 12.48 0.02 -8.06
N VAL A 221 11.27 -0.38 -7.68
CA VAL A 221 10.54 0.11 -6.51
C VAL A 221 10.20 -1.12 -5.67
N VAL A 222 10.66 -1.15 -4.43
CA VAL A 222 10.50 -2.30 -3.51
C VAL A 222 10.07 -1.84 -2.13
N LEU A 223 9.47 -2.75 -1.36
CA LEU A 223 9.05 -2.51 0.01
C LEU A 223 10.04 -3.13 1.01
N SER A 224 10.13 -2.57 2.22
CA SER A 224 10.90 -3.17 3.31
C SER A 224 10.40 -4.58 3.61
N GLU A 225 11.35 -5.48 3.87
CA GLU A 225 11.08 -6.76 4.52
C GLU A 225 11.11 -6.57 6.04
N ASN A 226 10.55 -7.52 6.78
CA ASN A 226 10.60 -7.50 8.24
C ASN A 226 12.07 -7.69 8.70
N TYR A 227 12.67 -6.64 9.28
CA TYR A 227 14.04 -6.68 9.77
C TYR A 227 14.26 -5.73 10.95
N LYS A 228 14.70 -6.28 12.09
CA LYS A 228 14.93 -5.56 13.35
C LYS A 228 13.69 -4.77 13.79
N SER A 229 13.75 -3.44 13.71
CA SER A 229 12.68 -2.52 14.11
C SER A 229 11.85 -2.01 12.95
N VAL A 230 12.11 -2.49 11.72
CA VAL A 230 11.40 -2.08 10.50
C VAL A 230 10.41 -3.18 10.13
N ARG A 231 9.14 -2.80 10.04
CA ARG A 231 8.06 -3.71 9.64
C ARG A 231 8.09 -3.97 8.14
N GLN A 232 7.52 -5.10 7.74
CA GLN A 232 7.29 -5.39 6.33
C GLN A 232 6.37 -4.33 5.73
N GLY A 233 6.71 -3.77 4.57
CA GLY A 233 5.90 -2.74 3.92
C GLY A 233 5.99 -1.34 4.54
N GLU A 234 6.71 -1.16 5.65
CA GLU A 234 6.83 0.14 6.33
C GLU A 234 7.49 1.20 5.45
N ASN A 235 8.56 0.83 4.75
CA ASN A 235 9.33 1.72 3.90
C ASN A 235 9.27 1.29 2.44
N LEU A 236 9.22 2.30 1.57
CA LEU A 236 9.35 2.18 0.13
C LEU A 236 10.78 2.57 -0.26
N PHE A 237 11.42 1.78 -1.11
CA PHE A 237 12.74 2.05 -1.67
C PHE A 237 12.66 2.22 -3.17
N VAL A 238 13.32 3.25 -3.69
CA VAL A 238 13.49 3.51 -5.11
C VAL A 238 14.96 3.31 -5.45
N VAL A 239 15.25 2.46 -6.44
CA VAL A 239 16.60 1.98 -6.72
C VAL A 239 17.00 2.24 -8.17
N GLU A 240 18.20 2.81 -8.35
CA GLU A 240 18.94 2.89 -9.60
C GLU A 240 20.06 1.83 -9.57
N GLY A 241 20.00 0.87 -10.50
CA GLY A 241 20.90 -0.29 -10.57
C GLY A 241 20.22 -1.61 -10.20
N ALA A 242 20.96 -2.71 -10.32
CA ALA A 242 20.48 -4.03 -9.92
C ALA A 242 20.46 -4.16 -8.39
N LEU A 243 19.42 -4.80 -7.83
CA LEU A 243 19.27 -4.96 -6.37
C LEU A 243 20.44 -5.70 -5.69
N ASN A 244 21.16 -6.55 -6.43
CA ASN A 244 22.31 -7.30 -5.94
C ASN A 244 23.67 -6.64 -6.28
N ASP A 245 23.66 -5.48 -6.92
CA ASP A 245 24.88 -4.72 -7.21
C ASP A 245 25.19 -3.79 -6.01
N PRO A 246 26.33 -3.92 -5.31
CA PRO A 246 26.67 -3.03 -4.20
C PRO A 246 26.84 -1.55 -4.60
N ALA A 247 26.97 -1.25 -5.89
CA ALA A 247 27.06 0.11 -6.40
C ALA A 247 25.70 0.74 -6.76
N HIS A 248 24.57 0.07 -6.50
CA HIS A 248 23.26 0.67 -6.71
C HIS A 248 23.08 1.94 -5.86
N LYS A 249 22.31 2.89 -6.38
CA LYS A 249 21.86 4.05 -5.60
C LYS A 249 20.44 3.79 -5.14
N MET A 250 20.11 4.21 -3.93
CA MET A 250 18.74 4.12 -3.44
C MET A 250 18.33 5.38 -2.69
N ALA A 251 17.03 5.64 -2.72
CA ALA A 251 16.35 6.55 -1.82
C ALA A 251 15.18 5.80 -1.17
N HIS A 252 14.74 6.25 0.01
CA HIS A 252 13.60 5.64 0.68
C HIS A 252 12.72 6.67 1.36
N MET A 253 11.46 6.29 1.58
CA MET A 253 10.48 7.04 2.37
C MET A 253 9.49 6.07 3.01
N LYS A 254 8.67 6.54 3.97
CA LYS A 254 7.60 5.69 4.49
C LYS A 254 6.57 5.44 3.42
N THR A 255 6.08 4.21 3.31
CA THR A 255 5.02 3.85 2.36
C THR A 255 3.76 4.68 2.62
N ASN A 256 3.46 4.98 3.89
CA ASN A 256 2.33 5.84 4.26
C ASN A 256 2.47 7.27 3.72
N ASP A 257 3.67 7.85 3.77
CA ASP A 257 3.91 9.19 3.24
C ASP A 257 3.72 9.19 1.70
N ALA A 258 4.19 8.13 1.03
CA ALA A 258 4.09 7.99 -0.42
C ALA A 258 2.64 7.91 -0.93
N ILE A 259 1.75 7.22 -0.20
CA ILE A 259 0.33 7.04 -0.59
C ILE A 259 -0.61 8.14 -0.07
N ALA A 260 -0.19 8.86 0.98
CA ALA A 260 -0.94 10.00 1.50
C ALA A 260 -0.82 11.24 0.60
N GLN A 261 0.28 11.36 -0.13
CA GLN A 261 0.51 12.48 -1.03
C GLN A 261 -0.30 12.35 -2.33
N PRO A 262 -1.10 13.37 -2.73
CA PRO A 262 -1.80 13.36 -4.02
C PRO A 262 -0.84 13.32 -5.21
N VAL A 263 -1.26 12.65 -6.29
CA VAL A 263 -0.46 12.49 -7.51
C VAL A 263 -0.04 13.85 -8.08
N GLU A 264 -0.99 14.78 -8.17
CA GLU A 264 -0.78 16.12 -8.72
C GLU A 264 0.30 16.88 -7.96
N GLN A 265 0.33 16.72 -6.64
CA GLN A 265 1.33 17.37 -5.79
C GLN A 265 2.72 16.80 -6.05
N SER A 266 2.88 15.47 -6.06
CA SER A 266 4.17 14.82 -6.35
C SER A 266 4.69 15.17 -7.75
N LEU A 267 3.80 15.23 -8.74
CA LEU A 267 4.18 15.59 -10.11
C LEU A 267 4.55 17.05 -10.27
N ALA A 268 3.85 17.98 -9.60
CA ALA A 268 4.22 19.39 -9.60
C ALA A 268 5.61 19.60 -8.97
N GLN A 269 5.89 18.90 -7.86
CA GLN A 269 7.21 18.93 -7.21
C GLN A 269 8.29 18.35 -8.14
N LEU A 270 8.04 17.20 -8.78
CA LEU A 270 8.96 16.60 -9.75
C LEU A 270 9.30 17.57 -10.90
N GLN A 271 8.28 18.24 -11.46
CA GLN A 271 8.46 19.21 -12.55
C GLN A 271 9.33 20.40 -12.12
N SER A 272 8.97 21.05 -11.00
CA SER A 272 9.72 22.21 -10.49
C SER A 272 11.19 21.89 -10.18
N LEU A 273 11.46 20.69 -9.66
CA LEU A 273 12.82 20.24 -9.40
C LEU A 273 13.60 19.99 -10.70
N GLY A 274 12.95 19.40 -11.71
CA GLY A 274 13.53 19.20 -13.03
C GLY A 274 13.87 20.52 -13.75
N GLU A 275 13.02 21.53 -13.64
CA GLU A 275 13.28 22.87 -14.18
C GLU A 275 14.45 23.57 -13.50
N THR A 276 14.49 23.52 -12.16
CA THR A 276 15.57 24.11 -11.37
C THR A 276 16.93 23.50 -11.73
N GLN A 277 17.01 22.17 -11.87
CA GLN A 277 18.25 21.49 -12.26
C GLN A 277 18.69 21.85 -13.69
N ARG A 278 17.74 21.96 -14.64
CA ARG A 278 18.06 22.39 -16.02
C ARG A 278 18.62 23.80 -16.08
N GLN A 279 18.05 24.73 -15.33
CA GLN A 279 18.53 26.12 -15.27
C GLN A 279 19.94 26.21 -14.65
N GLN A 280 20.22 25.43 -13.61
CA GLN A 280 21.55 25.38 -13.01
C GLN A 280 22.61 24.81 -13.97
N GLN A 281 22.27 23.75 -14.72
CA GLN A 281 23.18 23.19 -15.72
C GLN A 281 23.46 24.16 -16.87
N SER A 282 22.46 24.88 -17.36
CA SER A 282 22.67 25.87 -18.44
C SER A 282 23.59 27.00 -17.98
N GLN A 283 23.40 27.52 -16.77
CA GLN A 283 24.27 28.58 -16.21
C GLN A 283 25.71 28.10 -16.02
N GLN A 284 25.92 26.85 -15.58
CA GLN A 284 27.27 26.28 -15.46
C GLN A 284 27.95 26.10 -16.81
N GLN A 285 27.22 25.66 -17.83
CA GLN A 285 27.77 25.55 -19.19
C GLN A 285 28.16 26.91 -19.77
N GLU A 286 27.35 27.95 -19.57
CA GLU A 286 27.67 29.30 -20.01
C GLU A 286 28.94 29.85 -19.33
N GLN A 287 29.06 29.67 -18.01
CA GLN A 287 30.26 30.10 -17.28
C GLN A 287 31.55 29.36 -17.72
N GLN A 288 31.46 28.06 -18.03
CA GLN A 288 32.60 27.30 -18.57
C GLN A 288 32.97 27.72 -19.99
N ARG A 289 31.96 28.12 -20.79
CA ARG A 289 32.18 28.62 -22.15
C ARG A 289 32.88 29.97 -22.13
N ASP A 290 32.49 30.89 -21.24
CA ASP A 290 33.13 32.20 -21.13
C ASP A 290 34.59 32.12 -20.62
N GLN A 291 34.90 31.20 -19.70
CA GLN A 291 36.27 31.01 -19.22
C GLN A 291 37.21 30.43 -20.30
N SER A 292 36.69 29.65 -21.25
CA SER A 292 37.49 29.04 -22.33
C SER A 292 37.73 29.98 -23.53
N ILE A 293 37.10 31.16 -23.57
CA ILE A 293 37.23 32.13 -24.68
C ILE A 293 38.27 33.24 -24.38
N THR A 294 38.87 33.28 -23.18
CA THR A 294 39.91 34.29 -22.86
C THR A 294 41.21 34.01 -23.66
N PRO A 295 41.62 34.85 -24.63
CA PRO A 295 42.84 34.62 -25.39
C PRO A 295 44.07 34.92 -24.51
N PRO A 296 45.21 34.23 -24.72
CA PRO A 296 46.42 34.50 -23.96
C PRO A 296 46.89 35.95 -24.19
N PRO A 297 47.45 36.63 -23.17
CA PRO A 297 47.92 38.00 -23.32
C PRO A 297 49.00 38.07 -24.41
N ARG A 298 48.75 38.91 -25.41
CA ARG A 298 49.68 39.17 -26.51
C ARG A 298 50.89 39.90 -25.93
N MET A 299 52.05 39.24 -25.88
CA MET A 299 53.30 39.86 -25.46
C MET A 299 53.66 41.00 -26.43
N VAL A 300 53.95 42.18 -25.87
CA VAL A 300 54.51 43.34 -26.57
C VAL A 300 55.81 43.72 -25.88
#